data_AF-A0A8T4A497-F1
#
_entry.id   AF-A0A8T4A497-F1
#
_cell.length_a   1.000
_cell.length_b   1.000
_cell.length_c   1.000
_cell.angle_alpha   90.00
_cell.angle_beta   90.00
_cell.angle_gamma   90.00
#
_symmetry.space_group_name_H-M   'P 1'
#
loop_
_entity.id
_entity.type
_entity.pdbx_description
1 polymer ?
#
loop_
_entity_poly.entity_id
_entity_poly.type
_entity_poly.pdbx_seq_one_letter_code
_entity_poly.pdbx_strand_id
1 'polypeptide(L)'
;MESWLTLVLILLSIAGGIAYAITASEYDVIIVRSDLPFDWTLAQAYSNKFGIPIVDTRPDRLDEDAKKQLYGYRQFGFQRAIIIGGEKAVSLEIQSEIEGIGFVAHRFGEADRHGTSARLAIVLYPDSKGAVLVNGEDYGGLLAARKASAETGNPILFIKREEVPGSVLDALRKIGTKKILLINYELSENVKKFLISEGYEVEMLSASSDILKPKLDVKYVYLIFGALLGVLSILGLHRFRKYKEKVPYTLLTADEEKVVKVIIDNGGEMTQDLLPEKTDFSRPKISRIIADLVGRDIISKEQYGRTQKLKIKKEFYEDRKK
;
A
#
# COMPACT_ATOMS: atom_id res chain seq x y z
N MET A 1 -2.03 -14.09 -29.62
CA MET A 1 -3.17 -13.77 -28.72
C MET A 1 -2.78 -13.68 -27.25
N GLU A 2 -1.76 -14.41 -26.76
CA GLU A 2 -1.48 -14.48 -25.32
C GLU A 2 -0.73 -13.29 -24.71
N SER A 3 0.00 -12.50 -25.52
CA SER A 3 0.72 -11.30 -25.07
C SER A 3 -0.18 -10.13 -24.65
N TRP A 4 -1.41 -10.06 -25.17
CA TRP A 4 -2.34 -8.98 -24.86
C TRP A 4 -3.03 -9.21 -23.50
N LEU A 5 -3.36 -10.47 -23.18
CA LEU A 5 -3.95 -10.86 -21.90
C LEU A 5 -3.00 -10.61 -20.72
N THR A 6 -1.70 -10.86 -20.88
CA THR A 6 -0.71 -10.59 -19.83
C THR A 6 -0.53 -9.09 -19.59
N LEU A 7 -0.51 -8.27 -20.64
CA LEU A 7 -0.47 -6.81 -20.52
C LEU A 7 -1.74 -6.24 -19.87
N VAL A 8 -2.91 -6.77 -20.21
CA VAL A 8 -4.19 -6.37 -19.60
C VAL A 8 -4.25 -6.76 -18.11
N LEU A 9 -3.74 -7.93 -17.73
CA LEU A 9 -3.69 -8.36 -16.32
C LEU A 9 -2.67 -7.56 -15.49
N ILE A 10 -1.53 -7.15 -16.08
CA ILE A 10 -0.56 -6.24 -15.44
C ILE A 10 -1.15 -4.83 -15.31
N LEU A 11 -1.84 -4.34 -16.33
CA LEU A 11 -2.54 -3.05 -16.27
C LEU A 11 -3.69 -3.07 -15.26
N LEU A 12 -4.42 -4.18 -15.13
CA LEU A 12 -5.48 -4.35 -14.14
C LEU A 12 -4.95 -4.51 -12.71
N SER A 13 -3.77 -5.11 -12.51
CA SER A 13 -3.14 -5.18 -11.18
C SER A 13 -2.55 -3.85 -10.75
N ILE A 14 -2.05 -3.04 -11.69
CA ILE A 14 -1.62 -1.66 -11.44
C ILE A 14 -2.85 -0.74 -11.23
N ALA A 15 -3.91 -0.89 -12.03
CA ALA A 15 -5.12 -0.06 -11.94
C ALA A 15 -5.97 -0.41 -10.69
N GLY A 16 -6.02 -1.68 -10.30
CA GLY A 16 -6.72 -2.14 -9.09
C GLY A 16 -6.08 -1.64 -7.79
N GLY A 17 -4.80 -1.26 -7.83
CA GLY A 17 -4.08 -0.66 -6.69
C GLY A 17 -4.26 0.85 -6.53
N ILE A 18 -4.85 1.55 -7.50
CA ILE A 18 -4.87 3.03 -7.54
C ILE A 18 -6.27 3.63 -7.32
N ALA A 19 -7.33 2.82 -7.26
CA ALA A 19 -8.67 3.30 -6.90
C ALA A 19 -8.90 3.37 -5.38
N TYR A 20 -7.89 3.79 -4.61
CA TYR A 20 -8.18 4.46 -3.34
C TYR A 20 -8.28 5.93 -3.70
N ALA A 21 -9.48 6.48 -3.70
CA ALA A 21 -9.64 7.92 -3.61
C ALA A 21 -9.06 8.32 -2.24
N ILE A 22 -7.74 8.52 -2.18
CA ILE A 22 -7.12 9.34 -1.14
C ILE A 22 -7.77 10.69 -1.36
N THR A 23 -8.80 10.98 -0.58
CA THR A 23 -9.29 12.35 -0.46
C THR A 23 -8.08 13.16 0.00
N ALA A 24 -7.55 13.98 -0.90
CA ALA A 24 -6.37 14.76 -0.62
C ALA A 24 -6.67 15.62 0.62
N SER A 25 -5.81 15.48 1.64
CA SER A 25 -5.90 16.33 2.81
C SER A 25 -5.62 17.77 2.42
N GLU A 26 -6.29 18.70 3.09
CA GLU A 26 -5.98 20.12 3.01
C GLU A 26 -4.62 20.46 3.65
N TYR A 27 -4.18 19.66 4.63
CA TYR A 27 -2.96 19.88 5.42
C TYR A 27 -1.97 18.72 5.28
N ASP A 28 -0.68 19.03 5.32
CA ASP A 28 0.40 18.07 5.11
C ASP A 28 1.03 17.57 6.42
N VAL A 29 0.91 18.35 7.51
CA VAL A 29 1.45 17.97 8.82
C VAL A 29 0.58 18.54 9.94
N ILE A 30 0.41 17.76 11.01
CA ILE A 30 -0.31 18.16 12.22
C ILE A 30 0.68 18.48 13.32
N ILE A 31 0.51 19.63 13.96
CA ILE A 31 1.27 20.08 15.13
C ILE A 31 0.34 20.06 16.33
N VAL A 32 0.72 19.33 17.37
CA VAL A 32 -0.09 19.19 18.58
C VAL A 32 0.79 18.77 19.75
N ARG A 33 0.26 18.89 20.96
CA ARG A 33 0.87 18.41 22.18
C ARG A 33 0.39 17.02 22.57
N SER A 34 1.31 16.08 22.74
CA SER A 34 0.99 14.72 23.17
C SER A 34 0.55 14.62 24.64
N ASP A 35 0.95 15.59 25.48
CA ASP A 35 0.57 15.66 26.89
C ASP A 35 -0.86 16.20 27.13
N LEU A 36 -1.52 16.71 26.09
CA LEU A 36 -2.92 17.13 26.11
C LEU A 36 -3.80 16.08 25.41
N PRO A 37 -4.39 15.13 26.14
CA PRO A 37 -4.97 13.93 25.53
C PRO A 37 -6.19 14.21 24.65
N PHE A 38 -6.92 15.32 24.88
CA PHE A 38 -8.07 15.71 24.07
C PHE A 38 -7.63 16.23 22.70
N ASP A 39 -6.68 17.17 22.67
CA ASP A 39 -6.12 17.71 21.43
C ASP A 39 -5.38 16.62 20.65
N TRP A 40 -4.58 15.80 21.35
CA TRP A 40 -3.90 14.63 20.79
C TRP A 40 -4.86 13.59 20.19
N THR A 41 -6.04 13.43 20.79
CA THR A 41 -7.09 12.53 20.28
C THR A 41 -7.65 13.03 18.96
N LEU A 42 -7.95 14.33 18.86
CA LEU A 42 -8.44 14.94 17.62
C LEU A 42 -7.38 14.88 16.52
N ALA A 43 -6.11 15.15 16.86
CA ALA A 43 -4.99 15.03 15.93
C ALA A 43 -4.85 13.62 15.36
N GLN A 44 -4.94 12.58 16.19
CA GLN A 44 -4.84 11.20 15.72
C GLN A 44 -6.05 10.75 14.90
N ALA A 45 -7.26 11.21 15.24
CA ALA A 45 -8.44 10.95 14.42
C ALA A 45 -8.25 11.50 12.99
N TYR A 46 -7.70 12.72 12.87
CA TYR A 46 -7.43 13.33 11.57
C TYR A 46 -6.26 12.65 10.85
N SER A 47 -5.16 12.38 11.57
CA SER A 47 -3.99 11.65 11.06
C SER A 47 -4.36 10.28 10.51
N ASN A 48 -5.14 9.48 11.25
CA ASN A 48 -5.55 8.14 10.83
C ASN A 48 -6.42 8.18 9.57
N LYS A 49 -7.27 9.19 9.44
CA LYS A 49 -8.17 9.33 8.29
C LYS A 49 -7.43 9.62 6.99
N PHE A 50 -6.42 10.49 7.06
CA PHE A 50 -5.76 11.04 5.87
C PHE A 50 -4.30 10.61 5.69
N GLY A 51 -3.73 9.86 6.64
CA GLY A 51 -2.33 9.44 6.61
C GLY A 51 -1.33 10.59 6.85
N ILE A 52 -1.76 11.67 7.51
CA ILE A 52 -0.94 12.87 7.73
C ILE A 52 -0.05 12.65 8.96
N PRO A 53 1.26 12.97 8.90
CA PRO A 53 2.13 12.87 10.06
C PRO A 53 1.79 13.87 11.16
N ILE A 54 2.10 13.48 12.39
CA ILE A 54 1.98 14.34 13.58
C ILE A 54 3.39 14.67 14.08
N VAL A 55 3.64 15.95 14.31
CA VAL A 55 4.81 16.47 15.02
C VAL A 55 4.36 16.92 16.41
N ASP A 56 4.94 16.29 17.42
CA ASP A 56 4.73 16.67 18.82
C ASP A 56 5.54 17.92 19.16
N THR A 57 5.02 18.76 20.06
CA THR A 57 5.68 19.99 20.50
C THR A 57 5.56 20.18 22.01
N ARG A 58 6.40 21.04 22.58
CA ARG A 58 6.23 21.58 23.93
C ARG A 58 5.31 22.80 23.90
N PRO A 59 4.78 23.26 25.06
CA PRO A 59 3.94 24.47 25.13
C PRO A 59 4.57 25.73 24.53
N ASP A 60 5.86 25.93 24.77
CA ASP A 60 6.56 27.22 24.64
C ASP A 60 7.75 27.18 23.68
N ARG A 61 8.09 26.02 23.13
CA ARG A 61 9.18 25.85 22.15
C ARG A 61 8.96 24.64 21.26
N LEU A 62 9.42 24.74 20.01
CA LEU A 62 9.73 23.56 19.21
C LEU A 62 11.09 23.02 19.67
N ASP A 63 11.14 21.75 20.04
CA ASP A 63 12.43 21.12 20.31
C ASP A 63 13.17 20.78 19.01
N GLU A 64 14.44 20.45 19.14
CA GLU A 64 15.32 20.20 17.99
C GLU A 64 14.84 19.03 17.12
N ASP A 65 14.15 18.06 17.70
CA ASP A 65 13.65 16.91 16.95
C ASP A 65 12.40 17.29 16.13
N ALA A 66 11.48 18.05 16.71
CA ALA A 66 10.34 18.64 15.99
C ALA A 66 10.82 19.53 14.84
N LYS A 67 11.84 20.38 15.07
CA LYS A 67 12.42 21.23 14.01
C LYS A 67 13.00 20.41 12.87
N LYS A 68 13.80 19.38 13.17
CA LYS A 68 14.38 18.50 12.14
C LYS A 68 13.29 17.81 11.32
N GLN A 69 12.22 17.33 11.96
CA GLN A 69 11.08 16.75 11.25
C GLN A 69 10.44 17.76 10.30
N LEU A 70 10.17 18.98 10.79
CA LEU A 70 9.56 20.05 9.99
C LEU A 70 10.43 20.48 8.81
N TYR A 71 11.74 20.66 9.01
CA TYR A 71 12.67 20.92 7.91
C TYR A 71 12.69 19.79 6.89
N GLY A 72 12.70 18.53 7.35
CA GLY A 72 12.60 17.37 6.48
C GLY A 72 11.32 17.40 5.64
N TYR A 73 10.17 17.61 6.27
CA TYR A 73 8.88 17.71 5.57
C TYR A 73 8.85 18.85 4.54
N ARG A 74 9.42 20.02 4.86
CA ARG A 74 9.55 21.10 3.85
C ARG A 74 10.40 20.70 2.65
N GLN A 75 11.51 19.99 2.87
CA GLN A 75 12.36 19.49 1.78
C GLN A 75 11.62 18.49 0.88
N PHE A 76 10.68 17.72 1.44
CA PHE A 76 9.77 16.83 0.69
C PHE A 76 8.55 17.54 0.09
N GLY A 77 8.48 18.87 0.18
CA GLY A 77 7.46 19.69 -0.49
C GLY A 77 6.19 19.92 0.31
N PHE A 78 6.14 19.58 1.60
CA PHE A 78 4.98 19.87 2.45
C PHE A 78 4.87 21.38 2.62
N GLN A 79 3.65 21.93 2.59
CA GLN A 79 3.41 23.37 2.60
C GLN A 79 2.52 23.82 3.74
N ARG A 80 1.52 23.01 4.12
CA ARG A 80 0.47 23.43 5.05
C ARG A 80 0.56 22.66 6.34
N ALA A 81 0.69 23.39 7.45
CA ALA A 81 0.67 22.84 8.79
C ALA A 81 -0.67 23.19 9.47
N ILE A 82 -1.24 22.22 10.18
CA ILE A 82 -2.38 22.46 11.07
C ILE A 82 -1.91 22.38 12.51
N ILE A 83 -2.18 23.41 13.30
CA ILE A 83 -1.92 23.44 14.75
C ILE A 83 -3.24 23.15 15.46
N ILE A 84 -3.28 22.06 16.22
CA ILE A 84 -4.45 21.69 17.04
C ILE A 84 -4.18 22.12 18.48
N GLY A 85 -5.03 23.01 18.97
CA GLY A 85 -4.91 23.62 20.29
C GLY A 85 -4.82 25.15 20.23
N GLY A 86 -5.35 25.80 21.27
CA GLY A 86 -5.28 27.25 21.42
C GLY A 86 -3.87 27.73 21.78
N GLU A 87 -3.69 29.03 21.94
CA GLU A 87 -2.40 29.64 22.29
C GLU A 87 -1.79 29.09 23.59
N LYS A 88 -2.63 28.78 24.59
CA LYS A 88 -2.16 28.15 25.85
C LYS A 88 -1.66 26.71 25.65
N ALA A 89 -2.14 26.03 24.62
CA ALA A 89 -1.68 24.69 24.28
C ALA A 89 -0.37 24.80 23.51
N VAL A 90 -0.37 25.52 22.39
CA VAL A 90 0.81 25.73 21.54
C VAL A 90 0.98 27.24 21.37
N SER A 91 2.09 27.81 21.81
CA SER A 91 2.25 29.26 21.83
C SER A 91 2.25 29.92 20.43
N LEU A 92 2.10 31.24 20.37
CA LEU A 92 2.18 31.99 19.11
C LEU A 92 3.61 32.03 18.56
N GLU A 93 4.62 31.95 19.42
CA GLU A 93 6.02 31.86 19.03
C GLU A 93 6.29 30.58 18.25
N ILE A 94 5.73 29.44 18.69
CA ILE A 94 5.81 28.18 17.95
C ILE A 94 5.18 28.30 16.56
N GLN A 95 4.00 28.92 16.46
CA GLN A 95 3.37 29.15 15.17
C GLN A 95 4.26 30.00 14.25
N SER A 96 4.83 31.08 14.79
CA SER A 96 5.74 31.96 14.05
C SER A 96 7.01 31.22 13.60
N GLU A 97 7.53 30.30 14.42
CA GLU A 97 8.68 29.47 14.07
C GLU A 97 8.34 28.47 12.95
N ILE A 98 7.16 27.84 12.99
CA ILE A 98 6.66 26.96 11.91
C ILE A 98 6.52 27.74 10.59
N GLU A 99 5.96 28.95 10.66
CA GLU A 99 5.84 29.85 9.51
C GLU A 99 7.22 30.29 9.00
N GLY A 100 8.18 30.55 9.89
CA GLY A 100 9.57 30.86 9.56
C GLY A 100 10.33 29.71 8.88
N ILE A 101 10.00 28.46 9.20
CA ILE A 101 10.46 27.25 8.47
C ILE A 101 9.85 27.20 7.05
N GLY A 102 8.77 27.95 6.81
CA GLY A 102 8.16 28.15 5.50
C GLY A 102 6.85 27.39 5.29
N PHE A 103 6.17 26.96 6.36
CA PHE A 103 4.82 26.41 6.29
C PHE A 103 3.76 27.53 6.32
N VAL A 104 2.62 27.31 5.67
CA VAL A 104 1.39 28.04 5.96
C VAL A 104 0.71 27.35 7.13
N ALA A 105 0.76 27.96 8.32
CA ALA A 105 0.23 27.39 9.54
C ALA A 105 -1.20 27.90 9.82
N HIS A 106 -2.14 26.97 10.03
CA HIS A 106 -3.49 27.31 10.52
C HIS A 106 -3.74 26.71 11.89
N ARG A 107 -4.21 27.54 12.82
CA ARG A 107 -4.52 27.14 14.18
C ARG A 107 -6.01 26.88 14.37
N PHE A 108 -6.31 25.78 15.06
CA PHE A 108 -7.66 25.46 15.52
C PHE A 108 -7.61 25.17 17.01
N GLY A 109 -8.04 26.16 17.78
CA GLY A 109 -8.25 26.07 19.21
C GLY A 109 -9.25 27.14 19.63
N GLU A 110 -10.36 26.70 20.20
CA GLU A 110 -11.41 27.60 20.70
C GLU A 110 -11.27 27.80 22.21
N ALA A 111 -12.25 28.46 22.83
CA ALA A 111 -12.25 28.73 24.27
C ALA A 111 -12.21 27.46 25.14
N ASP A 112 -12.76 26.35 24.63
CA ASP A 112 -12.74 25.05 25.29
C ASP A 112 -12.61 23.90 24.28
N ARG A 113 -12.45 22.68 24.81
CA ARG A 113 -12.32 21.46 24.01
C ARG A 113 -13.56 21.13 23.19
N HIS A 114 -14.74 21.52 23.66
CA HIS A 114 -16.00 21.30 22.94
C HIS A 114 -16.02 22.14 21.68
N GLY A 115 -15.68 23.43 21.80
CA GLY A 115 -15.47 24.36 20.69
C GLY A 115 -14.38 23.89 19.74
N THR A 116 -13.21 23.47 20.24
CA THR A 116 -12.10 23.00 19.40
C THR A 116 -12.51 21.79 18.56
N SER A 117 -13.14 20.79 19.17
CA SER A 117 -13.65 19.61 18.45
C SER A 117 -14.74 19.97 17.43
N ALA A 118 -15.66 20.86 17.80
CA ALA A 118 -16.71 21.37 16.91
C ALA A 118 -16.13 22.10 15.69
N ARG A 119 -15.16 22.98 15.91
CA ARG A 119 -14.51 23.74 14.83
C ARG A 119 -13.75 22.82 13.89
N LEU A 120 -12.98 21.87 14.43
CA LEU A 120 -12.26 20.88 13.63
C LEU A 120 -13.21 19.99 12.82
N ALA A 121 -14.34 19.57 13.39
CA ALA A 121 -15.35 18.81 12.66
C ALA A 121 -15.88 19.59 11.44
N ILE A 122 -16.22 20.87 11.63
CA ILE A 122 -16.72 21.73 10.54
C ILE A 122 -15.69 21.87 9.41
N VAL A 123 -14.42 22.11 9.76
CA VAL A 123 -13.38 22.45 8.79
C VAL A 123 -12.84 21.19 8.09
N LEU A 124 -12.60 20.12 8.85
CA LEU A 124 -11.87 18.94 8.37
C LEU A 124 -12.77 17.78 7.96
N TYR A 125 -14.06 17.82 8.32
CA TYR A 125 -15.04 16.78 8.03
C TYR A 125 -16.31 17.37 7.38
N PRO A 126 -16.18 18.17 6.31
CA PRO A 126 -17.34 18.69 5.60
C PRO A 126 -18.24 17.54 5.13
N ASP A 127 -19.55 17.74 5.21
CA ASP A 127 -20.58 16.79 4.79
C ASP A 127 -20.57 15.42 5.49
N SER A 128 -19.89 15.29 6.64
CA SER A 128 -19.82 14.03 7.37
C SER A 128 -21.19 13.63 7.94
N LYS A 129 -21.73 12.53 7.39
CA LYS A 129 -23.04 11.98 7.80
C LYS A 129 -23.01 11.27 9.15
N GLY A 130 -21.83 11.00 9.68
CA GLY A 130 -21.61 10.37 10.98
C GLY A 130 -20.79 11.26 11.91
N ALA A 131 -20.95 11.10 13.23
CA ALA A 131 -20.07 11.69 14.23
C ALA A 131 -19.87 10.75 15.42
N VAL A 132 -18.72 10.83 16.07
CA VAL A 132 -18.42 10.11 17.32
C VAL A 132 -18.50 11.12 18.47
N LEU A 133 -19.40 10.89 19.41
CA LEU A 133 -19.58 11.75 20.59
C LEU A 133 -19.05 11.05 21.83
N VAL A 134 -18.25 11.76 22.61
CA VAL A 134 -17.67 11.26 23.87
C VAL A 134 -17.64 12.38 24.91
N ASN A 135 -17.75 12.02 26.19
CA ASN A 135 -17.59 12.97 27.27
C ASN A 135 -16.19 13.60 27.22
N GLY A 136 -16.14 14.93 27.13
CA GLY A 136 -14.93 15.72 27.10
C GLY A 136 -14.19 15.77 28.44
N GLU A 137 -14.69 15.14 29.49
CA GLU A 137 -14.03 15.05 30.80
C GLU A 137 -13.51 13.64 31.09
N ASP A 138 -13.87 12.67 30.24
CA ASP A 138 -13.60 11.26 30.45
C ASP A 138 -12.40 10.80 29.60
N TYR A 139 -11.32 10.41 30.28
CA TYR A 139 -10.12 9.88 29.64
C TYR A 139 -10.30 8.44 29.13
N GLY A 140 -11.15 7.63 29.78
CA GLY A 140 -11.40 6.23 29.41
C GLY A 140 -12.11 6.11 28.06
N GLY A 141 -13.11 6.97 27.83
CA GLY A 141 -13.86 7.05 26.58
C GLY A 141 -13.04 7.54 25.39
N LEU A 142 -11.95 8.30 25.58
CA LEU A 142 -11.12 8.80 24.48
C LEU A 142 -10.56 7.67 23.61
N LEU A 143 -10.14 6.55 24.20
CA LEU A 143 -9.60 5.43 23.43
C LEU A 143 -10.67 4.79 22.55
N ALA A 144 -11.87 4.59 23.09
CA ALA A 144 -13.00 4.06 22.33
C ALA A 144 -13.42 5.03 21.22
N ALA A 145 -13.44 6.33 21.49
CA ALA A 145 -13.75 7.37 20.51
C ALA A 145 -12.74 7.39 19.36
N ARG A 146 -11.44 7.34 19.68
CA ARG A 146 -10.35 7.27 18.69
C ARG A 146 -10.51 6.08 17.76
N LYS A 147 -10.79 4.91 18.32
CA LYS A 147 -10.97 3.70 17.54
C LYS A 147 -12.22 3.77 16.65
N ALA A 148 -13.36 4.18 17.21
CA ALA A 148 -14.58 4.35 16.44
C ALA A 148 -14.39 5.36 15.29
N SER A 149 -13.68 6.46 15.54
CA SER A 149 -13.34 7.43 14.51
C SER A 149 -12.42 6.86 13.43
N ALA A 150 -11.38 6.11 13.81
CA ALA A 150 -10.48 5.46 12.86
C ALA A 150 -11.19 4.42 11.97
N GLU A 151 -12.15 3.66 12.52
CA GLU A 151 -12.92 2.66 11.76
C GLU A 151 -13.96 3.28 10.82
N THR A 152 -14.49 4.46 11.16
CA THR A 152 -15.63 5.05 10.45
C THR A 152 -15.26 6.28 9.62
N GLY A 153 -14.10 6.88 9.85
CA GLY A 153 -13.69 8.15 9.25
C GLY A 153 -14.48 9.37 9.74
N ASN A 154 -15.29 9.22 10.80
CA ASN A 154 -16.14 10.28 11.36
C ASN A 154 -15.36 11.18 12.33
N PRO A 155 -15.72 12.47 12.46
CA PRO A 155 -15.13 13.37 13.44
C PRO A 155 -15.45 12.94 14.87
N ILE A 156 -14.55 13.26 15.79
CA ILE A 156 -14.80 13.16 17.24
C ILE A 156 -15.25 14.53 17.74
N LEU A 157 -16.35 14.54 18.49
CA LEU A 157 -16.91 15.73 19.14
C LEU A 157 -16.99 15.49 20.65
N PHE A 158 -16.48 16.44 21.43
CA PHE A 158 -16.50 16.38 22.88
C PHE A 158 -17.77 17.03 23.42
N ILE A 159 -18.54 16.29 24.21
CA ILE A 159 -19.75 16.76 24.89
C ILE A 159 -19.54 16.76 26.41
N LYS A 160 -20.52 17.20 27.20
CA LYS A 160 -20.47 17.08 28.66
C LYS A 160 -21.26 15.86 29.12
N ARG A 161 -21.07 15.48 30.38
CA ARG A 161 -21.79 14.38 31.04
C ARG A 161 -23.31 14.47 30.89
N GLU A 162 -23.86 15.67 31.03
CA GLU A 162 -25.32 15.87 31.10
C GLU A 162 -25.90 16.68 29.93
N GLU A 163 -25.05 17.29 29.10
CA GLU A 163 -25.50 18.17 28.03
C GLU A 163 -24.63 18.08 26.78
N VAL A 164 -25.24 18.38 25.64
CA VAL A 164 -24.54 18.58 24.36
C VAL A 164 -24.33 20.09 24.20
N PRO A 165 -23.08 20.59 24.23
CA PRO A 165 -22.82 22.01 24.06
C PRO A 165 -23.37 22.55 22.74
N GLY A 166 -23.82 23.81 22.73
CA GLY A 166 -24.37 24.45 21.53
C GLY A 166 -23.40 24.45 20.34
N SER A 167 -22.10 24.64 20.61
CA SER A 167 -21.04 24.56 19.59
C SER A 167 -21.01 23.19 18.87
N VAL A 168 -21.24 22.11 19.62
CA VAL A 168 -21.28 20.75 19.07
C VAL A 168 -22.54 20.53 18.24
N LEU A 169 -23.71 20.99 18.71
CA LEU A 169 -24.96 20.92 17.94
C LEU A 169 -24.86 21.68 16.62
N ASP A 170 -24.28 22.87 16.65
CA ASP A 170 -24.08 23.68 15.46
C ASP A 170 -23.12 23.00 14.48
N ALA A 171 -22.07 22.36 14.98
CA ALA A 171 -21.18 21.56 14.15
C ALA A 171 -21.90 20.38 13.48
N LEU A 172 -22.66 19.59 14.24
CA LEU A 172 -23.44 18.47 13.73
C LEU A 172 -24.41 18.89 12.61
N ARG A 173 -25.08 20.04 12.79
CA ARG A 173 -25.99 20.61 11.78
C ARG A 173 -25.22 21.06 10.54
N LYS A 174 -24.11 21.81 10.70
CA LYS A 174 -23.31 22.34 9.60
C LYS A 174 -22.67 21.26 8.73
N ILE A 175 -22.18 20.19 9.34
CA ILE A 175 -21.61 19.05 8.59
C ILE A 175 -22.69 18.07 8.09
N GLY A 176 -23.95 18.29 8.44
CA GLY A 176 -25.07 17.48 7.99
C GLY A 176 -25.08 16.06 8.55
N THR A 177 -24.63 15.89 9.80
CA THR A 177 -24.64 14.59 10.50
C THR A 177 -26.06 14.06 10.65
N LYS A 178 -26.21 12.75 10.49
CA LYS A 178 -27.45 12.01 10.73
C LYS A 178 -27.27 10.88 11.73
N LYS A 179 -26.11 10.20 11.69
CA LYS A 179 -25.78 9.10 12.59
C LYS A 179 -24.78 9.54 13.65
N ILE A 180 -25.02 9.17 14.91
CA ILE A 180 -24.15 9.44 16.05
C ILE A 180 -23.73 8.12 16.68
N LEU A 181 -22.43 7.95 16.83
CA LEU A 181 -21.83 6.91 17.67
C LEU A 181 -21.54 7.53 19.03
N LEU A 182 -22.33 7.17 20.04
CA LEU A 182 -22.21 7.71 21.39
C LEU A 182 -21.38 6.75 22.24
N ILE A 183 -20.19 7.20 22.68
CA ILE A 183 -19.32 6.42 23.56
C ILE A 183 -19.88 6.50 24.98
N ASN A 184 -20.48 5.40 25.45
CA ASN A 184 -21.18 5.38 26.73
C ASN A 184 -20.20 5.11 27.89
N TYR A 185 -19.48 6.16 28.28
CA TYR A 185 -18.70 6.17 29.51
C TYR A 185 -18.96 7.51 30.22
N GLU A 186 -19.52 7.42 31.43
CA GLU A 186 -19.91 8.57 32.25
C GLU A 186 -20.87 9.58 31.59
N LEU A 187 -21.73 9.13 30.66
CA LEU A 187 -22.79 9.96 30.08
C LEU A 187 -24.14 9.69 30.75
N SER A 188 -24.95 10.73 30.91
CA SER A 188 -26.34 10.62 31.33
C SER A 188 -27.21 10.11 30.18
N GLU A 189 -28.19 9.25 30.48
CA GLU A 189 -29.23 8.81 29.54
C GLU A 189 -30.00 9.99 28.90
N ASN A 190 -30.01 11.15 29.57
CA ASN A 190 -30.62 12.37 29.04
C ASN A 190 -29.95 12.85 27.75
N VAL A 191 -28.64 12.71 27.62
CA VAL A 191 -27.89 13.10 26.41
C VAL A 191 -28.39 12.31 25.21
N LYS A 192 -28.54 10.98 25.37
CA LYS A 192 -29.06 10.11 24.31
C LYS A 192 -30.48 10.50 23.91
N LYS A 193 -31.37 10.67 24.90
CA LYS A 193 -32.77 11.07 24.65
C LYS A 193 -32.85 12.41 23.91
N PHE A 194 -32.04 13.37 24.33
CA PHE A 194 -31.95 14.68 23.70
C PHE A 194 -31.53 14.58 22.23
N LEU A 195 -30.45 13.84 21.93
CA LEU A 195 -29.99 13.64 20.55
C LEU A 195 -31.04 12.94 19.66
N ILE A 196 -31.77 11.96 20.21
CA ILE A 196 -32.88 11.33 19.48
C ILE A 196 -34.00 12.33 19.23
N SER A 197 -34.34 13.19 20.20
CA SER A 197 -35.36 14.23 20.03
C SER A 197 -34.97 15.29 19.00
N GLU A 198 -33.67 15.56 18.84
CA GLU A 198 -33.13 16.42 17.78
C GLU A 198 -33.09 15.73 16.40
N GLY A 199 -33.51 14.46 16.30
CA GLY A 199 -33.67 13.72 15.05
C GLY A 199 -32.41 12.97 14.57
N TYR A 200 -31.44 12.72 15.45
CA TYR A 200 -30.26 11.91 15.13
C TYR A 200 -30.50 10.42 15.37
N GLU A 201 -29.92 9.57 14.52
CA GLU A 201 -29.84 8.12 14.75
C GLU A 201 -28.66 7.85 15.71
N VAL A 202 -28.96 7.42 16.94
CA VAL A 202 -27.94 7.26 17.99
C VAL A 202 -27.67 5.78 18.28
N GLU A 203 -26.44 5.35 18.02
CA GLU A 203 -25.91 4.03 18.37
C GLU A 203 -24.94 4.17 19.56
N MET A 204 -25.19 3.43 20.65
CA MET A 204 -24.31 3.46 21.81
C MET A 204 -23.21 2.40 21.70
N LEU A 205 -21.98 2.80 21.95
CA LEU A 205 -20.83 1.89 22.02
C LEU A 205 -20.35 1.78 23.47
N SER A 206 -20.35 0.55 23.99
CA SER A 206 -19.74 0.23 25.28
C SER A 206 -18.24 -0.01 25.09
N ALA A 207 -17.42 0.68 25.88
CA ALA A 207 -15.95 0.68 25.76
C ALA A 207 -15.25 -0.69 25.94
N SER A 208 -15.98 -1.74 26.34
CA SER A 208 -15.38 -3.00 26.83
C SER A 208 -15.61 -4.23 25.93
N SER A 209 -16.72 -4.36 25.21
CA SER A 209 -17.09 -5.65 24.58
C SER A 209 -16.99 -5.72 23.05
N ASP A 210 -17.34 -4.65 22.33
CA ASP A 210 -17.45 -4.70 20.85
C ASP A 210 -16.16 -4.31 20.12
N ILE A 211 -15.21 -3.77 20.87
CA ILE A 211 -14.00 -3.14 20.36
C ILE A 211 -12.91 -4.17 20.02
N LEU A 212 -13.01 -5.44 20.44
CA LEU A 212 -11.94 -6.44 20.26
C LEU A 212 -12.07 -7.36 19.04
N LYS A 213 -13.01 -7.12 18.12
CA LYS A 213 -13.03 -7.88 16.86
C LYS A 213 -12.17 -7.18 15.81
N PRO A 214 -10.94 -7.64 15.52
CA PRO A 214 -10.22 -7.14 14.37
C PRO A 214 -11.06 -7.46 13.13
N LYS A 215 -11.66 -6.43 12.52
CA LYS A 215 -12.15 -6.57 11.14
C LYS A 215 -10.89 -6.76 10.29
N LEU A 216 -10.82 -7.88 9.58
CA LEU A 216 -9.71 -8.18 8.69
C LEU A 216 -9.64 -7.04 7.66
N ASP A 217 -8.64 -6.16 7.78
CA ASP A 217 -8.47 -5.04 6.87
C ASP A 217 -8.25 -5.61 5.46
N VAL A 218 -9.09 -5.15 4.53
CA VAL A 218 -9.14 -5.60 3.14
C VAL A 218 -7.76 -5.48 2.47
N LYS A 219 -6.91 -4.55 2.95
CA LYS A 219 -5.50 -4.44 2.56
C LYS A 219 -4.74 -5.76 2.71
N TYR A 220 -4.91 -6.47 3.82
CA TYR A 220 -4.22 -7.75 4.04
C TYR A 220 -4.79 -8.86 3.16
N VAL A 221 -6.08 -8.81 2.84
CA VAL A 221 -6.72 -9.77 1.93
C VAL A 221 -6.12 -9.66 0.53
N TYR A 222 -5.97 -8.44 -0.01
CA TYR A 222 -5.33 -8.22 -1.30
C TYR A 222 -3.85 -8.60 -1.32
N LEU A 223 -3.13 -8.36 -0.22
CA LEU A 223 -1.72 -8.72 -0.09
C LEU A 223 -1.52 -10.24 -0.13
N ILE A 224 -2.38 -10.99 0.57
CA ILE A 224 -2.40 -12.46 0.55
C ILE A 224 -2.75 -12.96 -0.87
N PHE A 225 -3.78 -12.38 -1.50
CA PHE A 225 -4.20 -12.79 -2.84
C PHE A 225 -3.12 -12.51 -3.91
N GLY A 226 -2.45 -11.36 -3.82
CA GLY A 226 -1.32 -10.99 -4.68
C GLY A 226 -0.12 -11.92 -4.50
N ALA A 227 0.22 -12.28 -3.26
CA ALA A 227 1.28 -13.25 -2.99
C ALA A 227 0.95 -14.63 -3.61
N LEU A 228 -0.30 -15.09 -3.47
CA LEU A 228 -0.79 -16.35 -4.02
C LEU A 228 -0.69 -16.38 -5.56
N LEU A 229 -1.13 -15.31 -6.23
CA LEU A 229 -1.00 -15.16 -7.68
C LEU A 229 0.46 -15.12 -8.15
N GLY A 230 1.34 -14.47 -7.37
CA GLY A 230 2.78 -14.45 -7.62
C GLY A 230 3.38 -15.86 -7.59
N VAL A 231 3.08 -16.65 -6.55
CA VAL A 231 3.54 -18.04 -6.44
C VAL A 231 3.01 -18.89 -7.59
N LEU A 232 1.73 -18.78 -7.94
CA LEU A 232 1.12 -19.52 -9.06
C LEU A 232 1.78 -19.17 -10.40
N SER A 233 2.12 -17.89 -10.61
CA SER A 233 2.81 -17.43 -11.83
C SER A 233 4.22 -18.02 -11.95
N ILE A 234 4.97 -18.06 -10.84
CA ILE A 234 6.31 -18.67 -10.79
C ILE A 234 6.24 -20.18 -11.07
N LEU A 235 5.28 -20.89 -10.47
CA LEU A 235 5.06 -22.31 -10.71
C LEU A 235 4.66 -22.59 -12.17
N GLY A 236 3.81 -21.74 -12.75
CA GLY A 236 3.45 -21.80 -14.17
C GLY A 236 4.66 -21.64 -15.09
N LEU A 237 5.46 -20.59 -14.88
CA LEU A 237 6.70 -20.36 -15.63
C LEU A 237 7.70 -21.52 -15.50
N HIS A 238 7.83 -22.11 -14.31
CA HIS A 238 8.71 -23.25 -14.09
C HIS A 238 8.24 -24.50 -14.85
N ARG A 239 6.91 -24.70 -14.96
CA ARG A 239 6.32 -25.78 -15.76
C ARG A 239 6.51 -25.56 -17.27
N PHE A 240 6.40 -24.33 -17.76
CA PHE A 240 6.63 -23.99 -19.17
C PHE A 240 8.09 -24.16 -19.60
N ARG A 241 9.07 -23.80 -18.75
CA ARG A 241 10.50 -23.98 -19.07
C ARG A 241 10.94 -25.44 -19.23
N LYS A 242 10.16 -26.41 -18.74
CA LYS A 242 10.45 -27.85 -18.89
C LYS A 242 9.99 -28.45 -20.22
N TYR A 243 9.21 -27.75 -21.04
CA TYR A 243 8.92 -28.18 -22.40
C TYR A 243 10.08 -27.83 -23.34
N LYS A 244 11.17 -28.61 -23.29
CA LYS A 244 12.16 -28.60 -24.38
C LYS A 244 11.45 -29.04 -25.66
N GLU A 245 11.57 -28.25 -26.73
CA GLU A 245 11.00 -28.60 -28.04
C GLU A 245 11.56 -29.96 -28.50
N LYS A 246 10.66 -30.93 -28.72
CA LYS A 246 10.99 -32.21 -29.33
C LYS A 246 10.98 -32.05 -30.84
N VAL A 247 12.07 -32.43 -31.51
CA VAL A 247 12.24 -32.28 -32.96
C VAL A 247 12.33 -33.67 -33.61
N PRO A 248 11.50 -33.98 -34.63
CA PRO A 248 11.63 -35.25 -35.33
C PRO A 248 12.92 -35.29 -36.16
N TYR A 249 13.59 -36.44 -36.22
CA TYR A 249 14.81 -36.61 -37.04
C TYR A 249 14.57 -36.34 -38.54
N THR A 250 13.33 -36.40 -39.02
CA THR A 250 12.94 -36.12 -40.41
C THR A 250 13.22 -34.69 -40.88
N LEU A 251 13.46 -33.75 -39.96
CA LEU A 251 13.84 -32.36 -40.28
C LEU A 251 15.34 -32.18 -40.53
N LEU A 252 16.13 -33.23 -40.36
CA LEU A 252 17.54 -33.27 -40.68
C LEU A 252 17.76 -33.94 -42.04
N THR A 253 18.78 -33.49 -42.75
CA THR A 253 19.33 -34.26 -43.87
C THR A 253 20.09 -35.48 -43.34
N ALA A 254 20.30 -36.52 -44.17
CA ALA A 254 21.02 -37.73 -43.75
C ALA A 254 22.43 -37.45 -43.18
N ASP A 255 23.12 -36.46 -43.74
CA ASP A 255 24.44 -36.03 -43.27
C ASP A 255 24.38 -35.32 -41.90
N GLU A 256 23.38 -34.47 -41.70
CA GLU A 256 23.15 -33.76 -40.44
C GLU A 256 22.69 -34.70 -39.33
N GLU A 257 21.81 -35.65 -39.66
CA GLU A 257 21.34 -36.68 -38.76
C GLU A 257 22.53 -37.51 -38.24
N LYS A 258 23.46 -37.90 -39.13
CA LYS A 258 24.67 -38.62 -38.76
C LYS A 258 25.52 -37.82 -37.77
N VAL A 259 25.73 -36.52 -38.02
CA VAL A 259 26.48 -35.65 -37.11
C VAL A 259 25.77 -35.48 -35.77
N VAL A 260 24.46 -35.25 -35.76
CA VAL A 260 23.66 -35.11 -34.53
C VAL A 260 23.67 -36.39 -33.71
N LYS A 261 23.49 -37.56 -34.34
CA LYS A 261 23.57 -38.87 -33.67
C LYS A 261 24.92 -39.08 -33.00
N VAL A 262 26.02 -38.80 -33.70
CA VAL A 262 27.37 -38.91 -33.13
C VAL A 262 27.58 -38.00 -31.90
N ILE A 263 27.01 -36.80 -31.89
CA ILE A 263 27.08 -35.90 -30.72
C ILE A 263 26.23 -36.45 -29.56
N ILE A 264 25.03 -36.97 -29.85
CA ILE A 264 24.14 -37.58 -28.85
C ILE A 264 24.78 -38.83 -28.23
N ASP A 265 25.34 -39.71 -29.06
CA ASP A 265 26.04 -40.93 -28.63
C ASP A 265 27.26 -40.64 -27.74
N ASN A 266 27.83 -39.43 -27.86
CA ASN A 266 28.91 -38.92 -26.99
C ASN A 266 28.38 -38.18 -25.74
N GLY A 267 27.14 -38.44 -25.32
CA GLY A 267 26.54 -37.80 -24.15
C GLY A 267 25.91 -36.42 -24.41
N GLY A 268 25.66 -36.09 -25.68
CA GLY A 268 25.00 -34.83 -26.09
C GLY A 268 25.93 -33.63 -26.19
N GLU A 269 27.24 -33.81 -25.99
CA GLU A 269 28.27 -32.80 -26.18
C GLU A 269 29.61 -33.41 -26.62
N MET A 270 30.32 -32.75 -27.53
CA MET A 270 31.67 -33.18 -27.97
C MET A 270 32.46 -32.04 -28.60
N THR A 271 33.76 -32.19 -28.76
CA THR A 271 34.58 -31.21 -29.49
C THR A 271 34.52 -31.46 -31.00
N GLN A 272 34.53 -30.38 -31.79
CA GLN A 272 34.33 -30.41 -33.25
C GLN A 272 35.44 -31.18 -33.99
N ASP A 273 36.65 -31.21 -33.46
CA ASP A 273 37.82 -31.89 -34.02
C ASP A 273 37.70 -33.42 -34.02
N LEU A 274 36.84 -33.99 -33.17
CA LEU A 274 36.55 -35.43 -33.12
C LEU A 274 35.50 -35.88 -34.15
N LEU A 275 34.75 -34.94 -34.75
CA LEU A 275 33.68 -35.28 -35.69
C LEU A 275 34.17 -35.91 -37.01
N PRO A 276 35.26 -35.44 -37.65
CA PRO A 276 35.76 -36.05 -38.88
C PRO A 276 36.04 -37.55 -38.73
N GLU A 277 36.66 -37.95 -37.63
CA GLU A 277 36.99 -39.36 -37.34
C GLU A 277 35.73 -40.21 -37.10
N LYS A 278 34.75 -39.68 -36.37
CA LYS A 278 33.52 -40.41 -36.03
C LYS A 278 32.46 -40.45 -37.14
N THR A 279 32.54 -39.56 -38.11
CA THR A 279 31.54 -39.44 -39.20
C THR A 279 32.08 -39.78 -40.58
N ASP A 280 33.39 -39.90 -40.75
CA ASP A 280 34.09 -40.05 -42.03
C ASP A 280 33.81 -38.88 -43.01
N PHE A 281 33.60 -37.68 -42.46
CA PHE A 281 33.39 -36.46 -43.24
C PHE A 281 34.62 -35.55 -43.22
N SER A 282 34.83 -34.85 -44.34
CA SER A 282 35.91 -33.86 -44.44
C SER A 282 35.67 -32.68 -43.48
N ARG A 283 36.75 -32.08 -42.98
CA ARG A 283 36.68 -30.90 -42.10
C ARG A 283 35.84 -29.73 -42.68
N PRO A 284 35.91 -29.42 -43.99
CA PRO A 284 35.03 -28.43 -44.60
C PRO A 284 33.55 -28.83 -44.56
N LYS A 285 33.22 -30.10 -44.82
CA LYS A 285 31.83 -30.62 -44.76
C LYS A 285 31.25 -30.52 -43.36
N ILE A 286 32.04 -30.90 -42.34
CA ILE A 286 31.67 -30.77 -40.92
C ILE A 286 31.42 -29.31 -40.55
N SER A 287 32.30 -28.40 -40.96
CA SER A 287 32.15 -26.97 -40.65
C SER A 287 30.86 -26.38 -41.25
N ARG A 288 30.50 -26.80 -42.47
CA ARG A 288 29.23 -26.40 -43.11
C ARG A 288 28.02 -26.94 -42.35
N ILE A 289 28.01 -28.24 -42.04
CA ILE A 289 26.90 -28.89 -41.30
C ILE A 289 26.71 -28.23 -39.92
N ILE A 290 27.80 -27.95 -39.21
CA ILE A 290 27.73 -27.27 -37.91
C ILE A 290 27.16 -25.86 -38.07
N ALA A 291 27.57 -25.12 -39.09
CA ALA A 291 27.03 -23.78 -39.34
C ALA A 291 25.51 -23.82 -39.58
N ASP A 292 25.02 -24.79 -40.37
CA ASP A 292 23.59 -24.96 -40.66
C ASP A 292 22.80 -25.39 -39.41
N LEU A 293 23.33 -26.30 -38.60
CA LEU A 293 22.71 -26.75 -37.35
C LEU A 293 22.70 -25.66 -36.28
N VAL A 294 23.75 -24.84 -36.19
CA VAL A 294 23.78 -23.66 -35.29
C VAL A 294 22.79 -22.60 -35.78
N GLY A 295 22.72 -22.35 -37.09
CA GLY A 295 21.78 -21.39 -37.67
C GLY A 295 20.32 -21.75 -37.41
N ARG A 296 19.99 -23.04 -37.28
CA ARG A 296 18.65 -23.56 -36.93
C ARG A 296 18.43 -23.76 -35.43
N ASP A 297 19.34 -23.28 -34.58
CA ASP A 297 19.30 -23.42 -33.12
C ASP A 297 19.16 -24.88 -32.63
N ILE A 298 19.72 -25.82 -33.39
CA ILE A 298 19.70 -27.25 -33.08
C ILE A 298 20.87 -27.61 -32.15
N ILE A 299 22.03 -27.02 -32.42
CA ILE A 299 23.25 -27.16 -31.62
C ILE A 299 23.79 -25.79 -31.22
N SER A 300 24.51 -25.75 -30.11
CA SER A 300 25.29 -24.58 -29.67
C SER A 300 26.78 -24.86 -29.82
N LYS A 301 27.56 -23.80 -30.04
CA LYS A 301 29.02 -23.83 -30.10
C LYS A 301 29.61 -22.93 -29.00
N GLU A 302 30.59 -23.43 -28.28
CA GLU A 302 31.35 -22.70 -27.27
C GLU A 302 32.85 -22.90 -27.51
N GLN A 303 33.66 -21.86 -27.30
CA GLN A 303 35.12 -21.97 -27.46
C GLN A 303 35.68 -22.90 -26.37
N TYR A 304 36.43 -23.92 -26.76
CA TYR A 304 37.05 -24.88 -25.85
C TYR A 304 38.51 -25.11 -26.22
N GLY A 305 39.40 -24.34 -25.59
CA GLY A 305 40.82 -24.32 -25.94
C GLY A 305 41.03 -23.90 -27.40
N ARG A 306 41.67 -24.77 -28.20
CA ARG A 306 41.97 -24.56 -29.62
C ARG A 306 40.85 -25.05 -30.57
N THR A 307 39.80 -25.66 -30.03
CA THR A 307 38.67 -26.22 -30.78
C THR A 307 37.35 -25.62 -30.28
N GLN A 308 36.25 -26.02 -30.89
CA GLN A 308 34.90 -25.65 -30.45
C GLN A 308 34.23 -26.86 -29.82
N LYS A 309 33.59 -26.66 -28.67
CA LYS A 309 32.71 -27.64 -28.05
C LYS A 309 31.30 -27.44 -28.58
N LEU A 310 30.67 -28.52 -29.01
CA LEU A 310 29.33 -28.56 -29.55
C LEU A 310 28.40 -29.21 -28.52
N LYS A 311 27.19 -28.65 -28.37
CA LYS A 311 26.17 -29.19 -27.45
C LYS A 311 24.78 -29.16 -28.07
N ILE A 312 24.07 -30.28 -27.96
CA ILE A 312 22.68 -30.41 -28.45
C ILE A 312 21.75 -29.53 -27.61
N LYS A 313 20.90 -28.72 -28.27
CA LYS A 313 19.91 -27.84 -27.60
C LYS A 313 18.49 -28.43 -27.58
N LYS A 314 18.17 -29.34 -28.50
CA LYS A 314 16.82 -29.89 -28.70
C LYS A 314 16.79 -31.40 -28.48
N GLU A 315 15.66 -31.94 -28.02
CA GLU A 315 15.48 -33.39 -27.87
C GLU A 315 14.95 -33.98 -29.18
N PHE A 316 15.57 -35.06 -29.66
CA PHE A 316 15.17 -35.70 -30.90
C PHE A 316 14.33 -36.96 -30.67
N TYR A 317 13.38 -37.22 -31.56
CA TYR A 317 12.61 -38.45 -31.58
C TYR A 317 12.48 -39.01 -32.99
N GLU A 318 12.38 -40.33 -33.10
CA GLU A 318 12.02 -40.99 -34.35
C GLU A 318 10.53 -40.81 -34.61
N ASP A 319 10.20 -40.22 -35.75
CA ASP A 319 8.81 -40.15 -36.19
C ASP A 319 8.40 -41.55 -36.66
N ARG A 320 7.59 -42.25 -35.86
CA ARG A 320 7.01 -43.53 -36.27
C ARG A 320 6.04 -43.25 -37.41
N LYS A 321 6.52 -43.23 -38.65
CA LYS A 321 5.68 -43.31 -39.83
C LYS A 321 4.83 -44.57 -39.71
N LYS A 322 3.51 -44.37 -39.67
CA LYS A 322 2.55 -45.38 -40.15
C LYS A 322 2.77 -45.60 -41.64
#